data_AF-A0A524HI49-F1
#
_entry.id   AF-A0A524HI49-F1
#
_cell.length_a   1.000
_cell.length_b   1.000
_cell.length_c   1.000
_cell.angle_alpha   90.00
_cell.angle_beta   90.00
_cell.angle_gamma   90.00
#
_symmetry.space_group_name_H-M   'P 1'
#
loop_
_entity.id
_entity.type
_entity.pdbx_description
1 polymer ?
#
loop_
_entity_poly.entity_id
_entity_poly.type
_entity_poly.pdbx_seq_one_letter_code
_entity_poly.pdbx_strand_id
1 'polypeptide(L)'
;MNAKIYVLVLIAATLIVTGCTKPGGENIAEKKSYILNMRDETLAELYKEVEDSKDKISKAAGYGTFSNVNVNVIFASIGEGYGVVHDNKTGEDTFMRMGMGGLGLGLGLKDFRGVVVLKTESALKSFVDKGWEFGGHVDAAAKAGDKGGAVGGAGEVTSDIEVYQFTKSGIALQATVTGTKYWKDKELNE
;
A
#
# COMPACT_ATOMS: atom_id res chain seq x y z
N MET A 1 17.03 51.62 -13.11
CA MET A 1 15.73 50.95 -12.83
C MET A 1 15.65 49.81 -13.82
N ASN A 2 15.91 48.54 -13.47
CA ASN A 2 14.83 47.57 -13.20
C ASN A 2 15.35 46.29 -12.52
N ALA A 3 16.61 46.23 -12.08
CA ALA A 3 17.17 45.02 -11.47
C ALA A 3 16.58 44.68 -10.09
N LYS A 4 16.08 45.68 -9.35
CA LYS A 4 15.50 45.51 -8.00
C LYS A 4 14.08 44.91 -8.02
N ILE A 5 13.35 45.02 -9.14
CA ILE A 5 11.98 44.50 -9.27
C ILE A 5 11.99 42.99 -9.51
N TYR A 6 12.95 42.47 -10.26
CA TYR A 6 13.06 41.01 -10.48
C TYR A 6 13.53 40.25 -9.24
N VAL A 7 14.38 40.86 -8.39
CA VAL A 7 14.83 40.26 -7.13
C VAL A 7 13.67 40.13 -6.12
N LEU A 8 12.69 41.04 -6.15
CA LEU A 8 11.50 40.99 -5.30
C LEU A 8 10.47 39.95 -5.76
N VAL A 9 10.38 39.67 -7.06
CA VAL A 9 9.46 38.65 -7.60
C VAL A 9 10.00 37.23 -7.44
N LEU A 10 11.33 37.05 -7.41
CA LEU A 10 11.96 35.73 -7.20
C LEU A 10 11.97 35.26 -5.74
N ILE A 11 11.79 36.15 -4.76
CA ILE A 11 11.78 35.80 -3.32
C ILE A 11 10.36 35.46 -2.82
N ALA A 12 9.31 35.82 -3.57
CA ALA A 12 7.92 35.57 -3.17
C ALA A 12 7.37 34.17 -3.53
N ALA A 13 8.14 33.32 -4.21
CA ALA A 13 7.68 32.00 -4.67
C ALA A 13 8.18 30.81 -3.81
N THR A 14 8.88 31.06 -2.70
CA THR A 14 9.53 30.03 -1.87
C THR A 14 8.87 29.81 -0.51
N LEU A 15 7.54 29.79 -0.46
CA LEU A 15 6.72 29.45 0.71
C LEU A 15 5.45 28.80 0.12
N ILE A 16 5.14 27.51 0.21
CA ILE A 16 5.27 26.52 1.29
C ILE A 16 5.24 25.15 0.59
N VAL A 17 6.34 24.39 0.61
CA VAL A 17 6.26 22.93 0.36
C VAL A 17 6.43 22.27 1.71
N THR A 18 5.35 22.24 2.48
CA THR A 18 5.23 21.34 3.63
C THR A 18 5.12 19.92 3.10
N GLY A 19 6.27 19.31 2.82
CA GLY A 19 6.38 17.88 2.62
C GLY A 19 6.11 17.16 3.94
N CYS A 20 4.84 16.98 4.27
CA CYS A 20 4.42 16.17 5.41
C CYS A 20 4.63 14.69 5.08
N THR A 21 5.54 14.05 5.79
CA THR A 21 5.86 12.62 5.73
C THR A 21 4.80 11.71 6.38
N LYS A 22 3.57 12.20 6.53
CA LYS A 22 2.46 11.56 7.26
C LYS A 22 1.20 11.56 6.38
N PRO A 23 0.24 10.63 6.56
CA PRO A 23 -1.08 10.79 5.98
C PRO A 23 -1.60 12.19 6.30
N GLY A 24 -2.21 12.86 5.32
CA GLY A 24 -2.64 14.25 5.47
C GLY A 24 -3.59 14.42 6.66
N GLY A 25 -3.45 15.51 7.41
CA GLY A 25 -4.23 15.78 8.62
C GLY A 25 -3.37 16.06 9.85
N GLU A 26 -3.86 16.91 10.73
CA GLU A 26 -3.16 17.32 11.96
C GLU A 26 -3.51 16.41 13.14
N ASN A 27 -4.71 15.80 13.13
CA ASN A 27 -5.19 14.87 14.14
C ASN A 27 -5.57 13.49 13.59
N ILE A 28 -5.86 12.52 14.48
CA ILE A 28 -6.20 11.12 14.12
C ILE A 28 -7.41 11.05 13.18
N ALA A 29 -8.47 11.82 13.44
CA ALA A 29 -9.69 11.78 12.63
C ALA A 29 -9.42 12.27 11.20
N GLU A 30 -8.63 13.33 11.05
CA GLU A 30 -8.23 13.83 9.73
C GLU A 30 -7.36 12.83 8.98
N LYS A 31 -6.39 12.18 9.65
CA LYS A 31 -5.57 11.12 9.04
C LYS A 31 -6.42 9.94 8.58
N LYS A 32 -7.37 9.49 9.40
CA LYS A 32 -8.33 8.43 9.03
C LYS A 32 -9.13 8.85 7.80
N SER A 33 -9.72 10.05 7.82
CA SER A 33 -10.50 10.57 6.69
C SER A 33 -9.67 10.67 5.41
N TYR A 34 -8.42 11.13 5.50
CA TYR A 34 -7.52 11.19 4.36
C TYR A 34 -7.25 9.80 3.76
N ILE A 35 -7.02 8.79 4.61
CA ILE A 35 -6.80 7.40 4.16
C ILE A 35 -8.08 6.82 3.53
N LEU A 36 -9.25 7.11 4.08
CA LEU A 36 -10.53 6.65 3.53
C LEU A 36 -10.85 7.31 2.17
N ASN A 37 -10.57 8.60 2.03
CA ASN A 37 -10.70 9.27 0.73
C ASN A 37 -9.74 8.65 -0.30
N MET A 38 -8.48 8.38 0.09
CA MET A 38 -7.51 7.69 -0.76
C MET A 38 -8.00 6.29 -1.17
N ARG A 39 -8.63 5.53 -0.26
CA ARG A 39 -9.26 4.25 -0.56
C ARG A 39 -10.30 4.41 -1.67
N ASP A 40 -11.23 5.35 -1.48
CA ASP A 40 -12.36 5.55 -2.38
C ASP A 40 -11.91 5.98 -3.78
N GLU A 41 -10.94 6.89 -3.87
CA GLU A 41 -10.31 7.31 -5.13
C GLU A 41 -9.61 6.14 -5.84
N THR A 42 -8.83 5.35 -5.08
CA THR A 42 -8.08 4.21 -5.62
C THR A 42 -9.03 3.14 -6.17
N LEU A 43 -10.11 2.83 -5.45
CA LEU A 43 -11.11 1.87 -5.91
C LEU A 43 -11.87 2.39 -7.14
N ALA A 44 -12.24 3.67 -7.15
CA ALA A 44 -12.91 4.27 -8.31
C ALA A 44 -12.05 4.17 -9.58
N GLU A 45 -10.74 4.40 -9.46
CA GLU A 45 -9.79 4.22 -10.55
C GLU A 45 -9.68 2.73 -10.95
N LEU A 46 -9.55 1.81 -9.99
CA LEU A 46 -9.51 0.37 -10.29
C LEU A 46 -10.74 -0.10 -11.07
N TYR A 47 -11.94 0.30 -10.62
CA TYR A 47 -13.21 -0.12 -11.21
C TYR A 47 -13.41 0.42 -12.62
N LYS A 48 -12.73 1.51 -12.97
CA LYS A 48 -12.76 2.07 -14.31
C LYS A 48 -11.83 1.33 -15.27
N GLU A 49 -10.65 0.95 -14.79
CA GLU A 49 -9.57 0.43 -15.64
C GLU A 49 -9.55 -1.12 -15.71
N VAL A 50 -10.10 -1.81 -14.71
CA VAL A 50 -10.12 -3.28 -14.65
C VAL A 50 -11.56 -3.78 -14.56
N GLU A 51 -12.03 -4.40 -15.63
CA GLU A 51 -13.32 -5.09 -15.67
C GLU A 51 -13.38 -6.20 -14.59
N ASP A 52 -14.58 -6.48 -14.07
CA ASP A 52 -14.85 -7.43 -12.98
C ASP A 52 -14.24 -7.12 -11.61
N SER A 53 -13.33 -6.16 -11.48
CA SER A 53 -12.68 -5.82 -10.19
C SER A 53 -13.68 -5.46 -9.10
N LYS A 54 -14.77 -4.74 -9.44
CA LYS A 54 -15.86 -4.42 -8.53
C LYS A 54 -16.58 -5.66 -8.00
N ASP A 55 -16.87 -6.61 -8.87
CA ASP A 55 -17.55 -7.86 -8.49
C ASP A 55 -16.63 -8.71 -7.60
N LYS A 56 -15.36 -8.85 -7.97
CA LYS A 56 -14.35 -9.56 -7.18
C LYS A 56 -14.19 -8.99 -5.78
N ILE A 57 -14.06 -7.66 -5.66
CA ILE A 57 -13.91 -6.99 -4.37
C ILE A 57 -15.18 -7.17 -3.52
N SER A 58 -16.36 -7.08 -4.13
CA SER A 58 -17.64 -7.25 -3.41
C SER A 58 -17.84 -8.67 -2.86
N LYS A 59 -17.26 -9.68 -3.51
CA LYS A 59 -17.37 -11.10 -3.13
C LYS A 59 -16.25 -11.58 -2.21
N ALA A 60 -15.18 -10.81 -2.07
CA ALA A 60 -14.06 -11.14 -1.20
C ALA A 60 -14.44 -11.03 0.28
N ALA A 61 -13.66 -11.65 1.17
CA ALA A 61 -13.81 -11.44 2.60
C ALA A 61 -13.44 -10.01 3.01
N GLY A 62 -12.47 -9.41 2.34
CA GLY A 62 -12.11 -8.02 2.51
C GLY A 62 -11.14 -7.53 1.45
N TYR A 63 -10.73 -6.28 1.56
CA TYR A 63 -9.75 -5.69 0.65
C TYR A 63 -8.94 -4.61 1.38
N GLY A 64 -7.74 -4.31 0.89
CA GLY A 64 -6.93 -3.21 1.39
C GLY A 64 -6.45 -2.29 0.29
N THR A 65 -6.40 -1.00 0.57
CA THR A 65 -5.87 0.03 -0.34
C THR A 65 -4.65 0.67 0.30
N PHE A 66 -3.56 0.78 -0.45
CA PHE A 66 -2.27 1.23 0.05
C PHE A 66 -1.62 2.24 -0.88
N SER A 67 -0.88 3.19 -0.30
CA SER A 67 -0.07 4.17 -1.02
C SER A 67 1.24 4.44 -0.27
N ASN A 68 2.32 4.67 -1.02
CA ASN A 68 3.59 5.14 -0.46
C ASN A 68 3.59 6.67 -0.26
N VAL A 69 4.42 7.14 0.68
CA VAL A 69 4.65 8.56 0.93
C VAL A 69 5.71 9.09 -0.05
N ASN A 70 5.32 9.98 -0.97
CA ASN A 70 6.22 10.63 -1.91
C ASN A 70 6.73 11.95 -1.32
N VAL A 71 7.77 11.87 -0.50
CA VAL A 71 8.66 13.00 -0.26
C VAL A 71 9.94 12.76 -1.04
N ASN A 72 10.53 13.80 -1.64
CA ASN A 72 11.83 13.76 -2.33
C ASN A 72 12.98 13.35 -1.39
N VAL A 73 12.94 12.14 -0.84
CA VAL A 73 13.97 11.57 0.02
C VAL A 73 14.90 10.81 -0.91
N ILE A 74 15.84 11.56 -1.46
CA ILE A 74 16.84 11.08 -2.40
C ILE A 74 17.81 10.06 -1.72
N PHE A 75 17.68 9.80 -0.40
CA PHE A 75 18.72 9.11 0.38
C PHE A 75 18.26 8.07 1.44
N ALA A 76 16.99 7.63 1.47
CA ALA A 76 16.58 6.56 2.38
C ALA A 76 15.99 5.38 1.60
N SER A 77 16.74 4.28 1.53
CA SER A 77 16.37 3.01 0.86
C SER A 77 15.22 2.24 1.54
N ILE A 78 14.39 2.92 2.34
CA ILE A 78 13.25 2.35 3.08
C ILE A 78 12.04 3.24 2.78
N GLY A 79 11.13 2.74 1.94
CA GLY A 79 9.90 3.47 1.60
C GLY A 79 8.82 3.17 2.63
N GLU A 80 8.34 4.17 3.37
CA GLU A 80 7.16 4.03 4.23
C GLU A 80 5.87 4.41 3.47
N GLY A 81 4.77 3.76 3.82
CA GLY A 81 3.44 4.01 3.29
C GLY A 81 2.34 3.73 4.31
N TYR A 82 1.10 3.98 3.89
CA TYR A 82 -0.10 3.85 4.70
C TYR A 82 -1.24 3.27 3.87
N GLY A 83 -2.26 2.78 4.55
CA GLY A 83 -3.44 2.23 3.93
C GLY A 83 -4.52 1.86 4.93
N VAL A 84 -5.55 1.22 4.42
CA VAL A 84 -6.67 0.69 5.20
C VAL A 84 -7.06 -0.66 4.63
N VAL A 85 -7.43 -1.59 5.50
CA VAL A 85 -8.04 -2.88 5.16
C VAL A 85 -9.48 -2.86 5.65
N HIS A 86 -10.41 -3.13 4.75
CA HIS A 86 -11.83 -3.20 5.01
C HIS A 86 -12.29 -4.65 5.07
N ASP A 87 -13.03 -5.00 6.12
CA ASP A 87 -13.75 -6.26 6.24
C ASP A 87 -15.15 -6.12 5.62
N ASN A 88 -15.43 -6.85 4.54
CA ASN A 88 -16.71 -6.73 3.82
C ASN A 88 -17.89 -7.28 4.63
N LYS A 89 -17.64 -8.14 5.62
CA LYS A 89 -18.67 -8.80 6.44
C LYS A 89 -19.04 -7.94 7.63
N THR A 90 -18.07 -7.35 8.32
CA THR A 90 -18.32 -6.52 9.51
C THR A 90 -18.45 -5.03 9.18
N GLY A 91 -17.91 -4.59 8.05
CA GLY A 91 -17.81 -3.18 7.67
C GLY A 91 -16.71 -2.43 8.41
N GLU A 92 -15.84 -3.13 9.15
CA GLU A 92 -14.78 -2.51 9.93
C GLU A 92 -13.56 -2.17 9.08
N ASP A 93 -13.02 -0.98 9.31
CA ASP A 93 -11.78 -0.50 8.69
C ASP A 93 -10.62 -0.64 9.69
N THR A 94 -9.58 -1.36 9.31
CA THR A 94 -8.30 -1.44 10.03
C THR A 94 -7.23 -0.63 9.32
N PHE A 95 -6.68 0.37 9.99
CA PHE A 95 -5.64 1.22 9.42
C PHE A 95 -4.28 0.52 9.47
N MET A 96 -3.53 0.60 8.37
CA MET A 96 -2.32 -0.17 8.17
C MET A 96 -1.17 0.73 7.76
N ARG A 97 0.04 0.34 8.14
CA ARG A 97 1.30 0.86 7.62
C ARG A 97 1.91 -0.16 6.67
N MET A 98 2.68 0.34 5.73
CA MET A 98 3.52 -0.48 4.86
C MET A 98 4.95 0.04 4.83
N GLY A 99 5.90 -0.86 4.67
CA GLY A 99 7.33 -0.56 4.59
C GLY A 99 7.97 -1.40 3.52
N MET A 100 8.69 -0.76 2.61
CA MET A 100 9.42 -1.42 1.53
C MET A 100 10.92 -1.43 1.87
N GLY A 101 11.53 -2.61 1.90
CA GLY A 101 12.94 -2.84 2.15
C GLY A 101 13.44 -4.15 1.53
N GLY A 102 14.59 -4.10 0.85
CA GLY A 102 15.20 -5.27 0.21
C GLY A 102 16.45 -4.93 -0.62
N LEU A 103 17.36 -5.90 -0.77
CA LEU A 103 18.54 -5.80 -1.64
C LEU A 103 18.08 -5.84 -3.11
N GLY A 104 18.00 -4.69 -3.77
CA GLY A 104 17.86 -4.63 -5.25
C GLY A 104 16.76 -3.76 -5.83
N LEU A 105 15.94 -3.07 -5.04
CA LEU A 105 14.96 -2.10 -5.55
C LEU A 105 15.34 -0.67 -5.15
N GLY A 106 16.59 -0.30 -5.45
CA GLY A 106 16.97 1.09 -5.60
C GLY A 106 16.53 1.58 -6.97
N LEU A 107 15.89 2.76 -7.02
CA LEU A 107 15.51 3.52 -8.22
C LEU A 107 14.12 3.19 -8.82
N GLY A 108 13.06 3.83 -8.31
CA GLY A 108 12.02 4.31 -9.23
C GLY A 108 10.55 4.02 -8.92
N LEU A 109 10.20 3.30 -7.85
CA LEU A 109 8.81 3.24 -7.37
C LEU A 109 8.46 4.53 -6.62
N LYS A 110 8.42 5.65 -7.35
CA LYS A 110 8.17 6.97 -6.79
C LYS A 110 6.69 7.12 -6.34
N ASP A 111 5.81 6.32 -6.92
CA ASP A 111 4.35 6.45 -6.77
C ASP A 111 3.70 5.06 -6.66
N PHE A 112 4.05 4.28 -5.64
CA PHE A 112 3.34 3.02 -5.40
C PHE A 112 1.94 3.30 -4.85
N ARG A 113 0.94 2.76 -5.53
CA ARG A 113 -0.44 2.62 -5.07
C ARG A 113 -0.92 1.22 -5.43
N GLY A 114 -1.69 0.59 -4.55
CA GLY A 114 -2.16 -0.77 -4.79
C GLY A 114 -3.43 -1.13 -4.04
N VAL A 115 -4.14 -2.10 -4.62
CA VAL A 115 -5.31 -2.75 -4.00
C VAL A 115 -4.98 -4.22 -3.78
N VAL A 116 -5.16 -4.69 -2.56
CA VAL A 116 -4.99 -6.08 -2.14
C VAL A 116 -6.38 -6.66 -1.88
N VAL A 117 -6.83 -7.62 -2.66
CA VAL A 117 -8.09 -8.33 -2.48
C VAL A 117 -7.82 -9.60 -1.68
N LEU A 118 -8.54 -9.77 -0.58
CA LEU A 118 -8.39 -10.86 0.39
C LEU A 118 -9.60 -11.77 0.25
N LYS A 119 -9.48 -12.82 -0.56
CA LYS A 119 -10.61 -13.64 -1.02
C LYS A 119 -11.28 -14.41 0.13
N THR A 120 -10.51 -14.82 1.14
CA THR A 120 -10.98 -15.66 2.25
C THR A 120 -10.83 -14.97 3.61
N GLU A 121 -11.67 -15.35 4.58
CA GLU A 121 -11.58 -14.82 5.96
C GLU A 121 -10.21 -15.15 6.60
N SER A 122 -9.62 -16.30 6.26
CA SER A 122 -8.30 -16.70 6.73
C SER A 122 -7.19 -15.80 6.17
N ALA A 123 -7.27 -15.41 4.89
CA ALA A 123 -6.35 -14.46 4.28
C ALA A 123 -6.49 -13.07 4.91
N LEU A 124 -7.73 -12.58 5.07
CA LEU A 124 -8.01 -11.29 5.71
C LEU A 124 -7.45 -11.24 7.13
N LYS A 125 -7.81 -12.22 7.96
CA LYS A 125 -7.35 -12.30 9.35
C LYS A 125 -5.82 -12.40 9.43
N SER A 126 -5.22 -13.22 8.58
CA SER A 126 -3.76 -13.38 8.57
C SER A 126 -3.06 -12.09 8.17
N PHE A 127 -3.57 -11.39 7.15
CA PHE A 127 -3.02 -10.11 6.69
C PHE A 127 -3.08 -9.03 7.77
N VAL A 128 -4.22 -8.91 8.46
CA VAL A 128 -4.43 -7.90 9.51
C VAL A 128 -3.65 -8.23 10.79
N ASP A 129 -3.67 -9.49 11.25
CA ASP A 129 -3.10 -9.83 12.55
C ASP A 129 -1.60 -10.11 12.52
N LYS A 130 -1.13 -10.80 11.49
CA LYS A 130 0.28 -11.20 11.37
C LYS A 130 1.07 -10.22 10.54
N GLY A 131 0.39 -9.31 9.83
CA GLY A 131 1.00 -8.56 8.75
C GLY A 131 1.24 -9.45 7.54
N TRP A 132 1.86 -8.88 6.52
CA TRP A 132 2.19 -9.60 5.30
C TRP A 132 3.56 -9.20 4.78
N GLU A 133 4.33 -10.17 4.30
CA GLU A 133 5.66 -9.96 3.70
C GLU A 133 5.74 -10.69 2.35
N PHE A 134 5.64 -9.91 1.27
CA PHE A 134 5.87 -10.42 -0.08
C PHE A 134 7.38 -10.69 -0.26
N GLY A 135 7.77 -11.93 -0.56
CA GLY A 135 9.15 -12.34 -0.79
C GLY A 135 9.83 -13.13 0.35
N GLY A 136 9.33 -13.07 1.59
CA GLY A 136 9.84 -13.90 2.70
C GLY A 136 9.42 -15.37 2.63
N HIS A 137 8.44 -15.68 1.77
CA HIS A 137 7.86 -17.02 1.64
C HIS A 137 8.69 -17.99 0.79
N VAL A 138 9.75 -17.50 0.11
CA VAL A 138 10.72 -18.35 -0.59
C VAL A 138 11.44 -19.27 0.42
N ASP A 139 11.72 -18.77 1.63
CA ASP A 139 12.44 -19.51 2.67
C ASP A 139 11.58 -20.64 3.29
N ALA A 140 10.26 -20.44 3.35
CA ALA A 140 9.31 -21.44 3.85
C ALA A 140 9.11 -22.59 2.83
N ALA A 141 9.06 -22.28 1.54
CA ALA A 141 9.02 -23.28 0.47
C ALA A 141 10.36 -24.02 0.33
N ALA A 142 11.49 -23.33 0.48
CA ALA A 142 12.82 -23.92 0.43
C ALA A 142 13.09 -24.87 1.61
N LYS A 143 12.66 -24.51 2.84
CA LYS A 143 12.75 -25.40 4.02
C LYS A 143 11.80 -26.60 3.97
N ALA A 144 10.71 -26.53 3.20
CA ALA A 144 9.84 -27.66 2.93
C ALA A 144 10.42 -28.65 1.90
N GLY A 145 11.41 -28.23 1.10
CA GLY A 145 12.07 -29.07 0.09
C GLY A 145 12.85 -30.27 0.66
N ASP A 146 13.29 -30.21 1.92
CA ASP A 146 14.04 -31.31 2.58
C ASP A 146 13.13 -32.34 3.27
N LYS A 147 11.82 -32.10 3.30
CA LYS A 147 10.83 -33.06 3.84
C LYS A 147 9.67 -33.16 2.88
N GLY A 148 9.83 -34.06 1.89
CA GLY A 148 8.80 -34.41 0.91
C GLY A 148 7.43 -34.60 1.56
N GLY A 149 6.59 -33.59 1.38
CA GLY A 149 5.23 -33.54 1.88
C GLY A 149 4.69 -32.19 1.45
N ALA A 150 3.70 -32.19 0.57
CA ALA A 150 3.03 -30.97 0.12
C ALA A 150 2.51 -30.21 1.34
N VAL A 151 3.22 -29.16 1.76
CA VAL A 151 2.80 -28.31 2.87
C VAL A 151 1.82 -27.30 2.28
N GLY A 152 0.55 -27.68 2.24
CA GLY A 152 -0.56 -26.74 2.09
C GLY A 152 -0.39 -25.59 3.08
N GLY A 153 -0.53 -24.36 2.58
CA GLY A 153 -0.37 -23.14 3.36
C GLY A 153 0.43 -22.03 2.68
N ALA A 154 1.55 -22.33 2.01
CA ALA A 154 2.39 -21.27 1.42
C ALA A 154 1.91 -20.83 0.01
N GLY A 155 1.40 -21.77 -0.79
CA GLY A 155 0.78 -21.47 -2.11
C GLY A 155 -0.74 -21.20 -2.04
N GLU A 156 -1.41 -21.65 -0.98
CA GLU A 156 -2.85 -21.42 -0.78
C GLU A 156 -3.14 -19.96 -0.37
N VAL A 157 -2.31 -19.36 0.49
CA VAL A 157 -2.52 -17.96 0.89
C VAL A 157 -2.17 -16.98 -0.23
N THR A 158 -1.25 -17.32 -1.15
CA THR A 158 -0.99 -16.48 -2.33
C THR A 158 -2.04 -16.63 -3.42
N SER A 159 -2.82 -17.72 -3.45
CA SER A 159 -3.96 -17.87 -4.36
C SER A 159 -5.21 -17.15 -3.83
N ASP A 160 -5.33 -17.05 -2.50
CA ASP A 160 -6.39 -16.30 -1.80
C ASP A 160 -6.15 -14.78 -1.73
N ILE A 161 -4.99 -14.29 -2.17
CA ILE A 161 -4.65 -12.87 -2.20
C ILE A 161 -4.41 -12.44 -3.64
N GLU A 162 -5.06 -11.37 -4.06
CA GLU A 162 -4.90 -10.78 -5.40
C GLU A 162 -4.45 -9.33 -5.28
N VAL A 163 -3.42 -8.92 -6.01
CA VAL A 163 -2.85 -7.57 -5.92
C VAL A 163 -2.95 -6.86 -7.26
N TYR A 164 -3.55 -5.68 -7.24
CA TYR A 164 -3.53 -4.69 -8.32
C TYR A 164 -2.54 -3.61 -7.97
N GLN A 165 -1.52 -3.43 -8.80
CA GLN A 165 -0.55 -2.35 -8.67
C GLN A 165 -0.77 -1.28 -9.73
N PHE A 166 -0.85 -0.03 -9.30
CA PHE A 166 -0.99 1.11 -10.18
C PHE A 166 0.40 1.54 -10.63
N THR A 167 0.57 1.74 -11.94
CA THR A 167 1.82 2.22 -12.55
C THR A 167 1.52 3.37 -13.49
N LYS A 168 2.58 4.10 -13.92
CA LYS A 168 2.43 5.19 -14.91
C LYS A 168 1.82 4.72 -16.23
N SER A 169 1.91 3.44 -16.54
CA SER A 169 1.44 2.86 -17.80
C SER A 169 0.10 2.12 -17.68
N GLY A 170 -0.52 2.13 -16.49
CA GLY A 170 -1.77 1.41 -16.20
C GLY A 170 -1.69 0.49 -14.99
N ILE A 171 -2.74 -0.30 -14.78
CA ILE A 171 -2.87 -1.22 -13.63
C ILE A 171 -2.37 -2.62 -13.99
N ALA A 172 -1.44 -3.14 -13.20
CA ALA A 172 -0.89 -4.48 -13.34
C ALA A 172 -1.46 -5.42 -12.27
N LEU A 173 -2.04 -6.55 -12.70
CA LEU A 173 -2.49 -7.64 -11.84
C LEU A 173 -1.33 -8.60 -11.55
N GLN A 174 -1.23 -9.12 -10.32
CA GLN A 174 -0.17 -10.05 -9.87
C GLN A 174 1.26 -9.48 -9.88
N ALA A 175 1.41 -8.20 -9.56
CA ALA A 175 2.73 -7.66 -9.31
C ALA A 175 3.36 -8.35 -8.10
N THR A 176 4.52 -8.99 -8.30
CA THR A 176 5.29 -9.58 -7.21
C THR A 176 5.99 -8.44 -6.47
N VAL A 177 5.35 -7.88 -5.43
CA VAL A 177 5.90 -6.75 -4.66
C VAL A 177 6.91 -7.27 -3.61
N THR A 178 8.00 -7.89 -4.05
CA THR A 178 9.03 -8.42 -3.16
C THR A 178 9.61 -7.31 -2.26
N GLY A 179 9.77 -7.60 -0.97
CA GLY A 179 10.39 -6.69 -0.01
C GLY A 179 9.41 -5.68 0.60
N THR A 180 8.10 -5.92 0.56
CA THR A 180 7.12 -5.06 1.25
C THR A 180 6.50 -5.77 2.45
N LYS A 181 6.58 -5.12 3.60
CA LYS A 181 5.96 -5.53 4.87
C LYS A 181 4.73 -4.67 5.14
N TYR A 182 3.65 -5.27 5.61
CA TYR A 182 2.43 -4.61 6.06
C TYR A 182 2.18 -4.90 7.55
N TRP A 183 1.72 -3.93 8.32
CA TRP A 183 1.37 -4.09 9.74
C TRP A 183 0.32 -3.07 10.18
N LYS A 184 -0.41 -3.37 11.27
CA LYS A 184 -1.40 -2.45 11.85
C LYS A 184 -0.76 -1.14 12.31
N ASP A 185 -1.39 -0.02 11.98
CA ASP A 185 -1.04 1.27 12.55
C ASP A 185 -1.62 1.36 13.98
N LYS A 186 -0.77 1.39 15.00
CA LYS A 186 -1.26 1.41 16.38
C LYS A 186 -2.02 2.70 16.67
N GLU A 187 -1.48 3.85 16.30
CA GLU A 187 -2.07 5.17 16.60
C GLU A 187 -3.45 5.34 15.95
N LEU A 188 -3.63 4.82 14.73
CA LEU A 188 -4.90 4.94 14.03
C LEU A 188 -5.92 3.87 14.40
N ASN A 189 -5.56 2.82 15.14
CA ASN A 189 -6.51 1.79 15.57
C ASN A 189 -6.79 1.82 17.09
N GLU A 190 -6.36 2.86 17.79
CA GLU A 190 -6.81 3.17 19.16
C GLU A 190 -8.20 3.83 19.20
#